data_AF-A0A161N121-F1
#
_entry.id   AF-A0A161N121-F1
#
_cell.length_a   1.000
_cell.length_b   1.000
_cell.length_c   1.000
_cell.angle_alpha   90.00
_cell.angle_beta   90.00
_cell.angle_gamma   90.00
#
_symmetry.space_group_name_H-M   'P 1'
#
loop_
_entity.id
_entity.type
_entity.pdbx_description
1 polymer ?
#
loop_
_entity_poly.entity_id
_entity_poly.type
_entity_poly.pdbx_seq_one_letter_code
_entity_poly.pdbx_strand_id
1 'polypeptide(L)'
;MLSETTIWSYVIQLTGALAVVHAAGLACRSFDPSKVLHTGRLRLRISCSAVQDVILFDCSVTNPLTLIPHYQQEDLTALGKLILALACRSLIAVQRDNLQTSLDLMSRTYSSDLRNLVIYLLSNKQVRSVVELMPMIGARYYSQLDTVQYHNDILHSELAKEMENGRLCRLMVKLATINERPELNM
;
A
#
# COMPACT_ATOMS: atom_id res chain seq x y z
N MET A 1 -4.07 -20.03 -1.27
CA MET A 1 -3.95 -18.87 -0.36
C MET A 1 -2.78 -18.01 -0.84
N LEU A 2 -2.74 -16.71 -0.50
CA LEU A 2 -1.66 -15.81 -0.91
C LEU A 2 -0.34 -16.20 -0.22
N SER A 3 0.81 -15.92 -0.83
CA SER A 3 2.09 -16.16 -0.15
C SER A 3 2.27 -15.17 1.01
N GLU A 4 2.80 -15.65 2.12
CA GLU A 4 2.96 -14.82 3.32
C GLU A 4 3.86 -13.60 3.05
N THR A 5 4.92 -13.77 2.25
CA THR A 5 5.79 -12.67 1.81
C THR A 5 5.00 -11.56 1.10
N THR A 6 4.04 -11.92 0.26
CA THR A 6 3.19 -10.94 -0.44
C THR A 6 2.29 -10.21 0.55
N ILE A 7 1.70 -10.92 1.51
CA ILE A 7 0.86 -10.32 2.55
C ILE A 7 1.68 -9.33 3.38
N TRP A 8 2.90 -9.70 3.81
CA TRP A 8 3.76 -8.80 4.55
C TRP A 8 4.17 -7.57 3.74
N SER A 9 4.45 -7.71 2.45
CA SER A 9 4.71 -6.57 1.57
C SER A 9 3.53 -5.61 1.51
N TYR A 10 2.30 -6.14 1.49
CA TYR A 10 1.08 -5.34 1.54
C TYR A 10 0.90 -4.67 2.89
N VAL A 11 1.11 -5.40 4.00
CA VAL A 11 1.05 -4.85 5.35
C VAL A 11 1.98 -3.66 5.49
N ILE A 12 3.26 -3.80 5.10
CA ILE A 12 4.26 -2.73 5.20
C ILE A 12 3.85 -1.47 4.41
N GLN A 13 3.32 -1.64 3.19
CA GLN A 13 2.89 -0.51 2.38
C GLN A 13 1.64 0.18 2.93
N LEU A 14 0.67 -0.59 3.43
CA LEU A 14 -0.57 -0.06 3.99
C LEU A 14 -0.34 0.61 5.34
N THR A 15 0.46 0.01 6.23
CA THR A 15 0.84 0.64 7.50
C THR A 15 1.69 1.89 7.27
N GLY A 16 2.61 1.88 6.29
CA GLY A 16 3.35 3.08 5.89
C GLY A 16 2.44 4.21 5.43
N ALA A 17 1.39 3.91 4.67
CA ALA A 17 0.41 4.90 4.24
C ALA A 17 -0.42 5.44 5.42
N LEU A 18 -0.93 4.56 6.28
CA LEU A 18 -1.70 4.95 7.47
C LEU A 18 -0.85 5.78 8.45
N ALA A 19 0.43 5.45 8.62
CA ALA A 19 1.34 6.22 9.47
C ALA A 19 1.41 7.69 9.03
N VAL A 20 1.51 7.95 7.71
CA VAL A 20 1.54 9.30 7.17
C VAL A 20 0.20 10.02 7.35
N VAL A 21 -0.91 9.35 7.08
CA VAL A 21 -2.27 9.93 7.22
C VAL A 21 -2.56 10.27 8.69
N HIS A 22 -2.27 9.34 9.60
CA HIS A 22 -2.54 9.53 11.03
C HIS A 22 -1.60 10.58 11.65
N ALA A 23 -0.34 10.64 11.21
CA ALA A 23 0.60 11.69 11.63
C ALA A 23 0.18 13.10 11.16
N ALA A 24 -0.53 13.19 10.03
CA ALA A 24 -1.14 14.43 9.55
C ALA A 24 -2.42 14.81 10.31
N GLY A 25 -2.85 14.02 11.30
CA GLY A 25 -4.09 14.25 12.05
C GLY A 25 -5.34 13.96 11.22
N LEU A 26 -5.27 13.03 10.26
CA LEU A 26 -6.38 12.63 9.41
C LEU A 26 -6.72 11.13 9.60
N ALA A 27 -7.81 10.68 8.99
CA ALA A 27 -8.21 9.27 8.91
C ALA A 27 -8.59 8.91 7.47
N CYS A 28 -8.46 7.64 7.08
CA CYS A 28 -8.86 7.18 5.75
C CYS A 28 -10.37 6.97 5.62
N ARG A 29 -11.05 6.57 6.71
CA ARG A 29 -12.49 6.31 6.88
C ARG A 29 -13.10 5.22 5.99
N SER A 30 -12.67 5.06 4.74
CA SER A 30 -13.07 3.99 3.84
C SER A 30 -11.86 3.11 3.50
N PHE A 31 -11.61 2.11 4.34
CA PHE A 31 -10.50 1.18 4.17
C PHE A 31 -11.02 -0.23 3.88
N ASP A 32 -11.33 -0.50 2.62
CA ASP A 32 -11.84 -1.78 2.15
C ASP A 32 -11.13 -2.23 0.86
N PRO A 33 -11.23 -3.51 0.47
CA PRO A 33 -10.53 -4.03 -0.70
C PRO A 33 -10.81 -3.25 -2.00
N SER A 34 -11.99 -2.63 -2.15
CA SER A 34 -12.31 -1.85 -3.36
C SER A 34 -11.55 -0.52 -3.44
N LYS A 35 -11.06 -0.03 -2.29
CA LYS A 35 -10.33 1.25 -2.16
C LYS A 35 -8.82 1.07 -2.18
N VAL A 36 -8.32 -0.16 -2.19
CA VAL A 36 -6.89 -0.45 -2.31
C VAL A 36 -6.57 -0.84 -3.75
N LEU A 37 -5.90 0.07 -4.46
CA LEU A 37 -5.50 -0.15 -5.85
C LEU A 37 -4.18 -0.92 -5.89
N HIS A 38 -4.15 -1.97 -6.70
CA HIS A 38 -2.95 -2.71 -7.03
C HIS A 38 -2.39 -2.19 -8.36
N THR A 39 -1.27 -1.46 -8.31
CA THR A 39 -0.57 -0.98 -9.51
C THR A 39 0.71 -1.79 -9.74
N GLY A 40 0.96 -2.21 -10.97
CA GLY A 40 2.17 -2.99 -11.28
C GLY A 40 2.20 -4.35 -10.57
N ARG A 41 3.38 -4.77 -10.10
CA ARG A 41 3.58 -6.13 -9.57
C ARG A 41 3.28 -6.27 -8.08
N LEU A 42 3.63 -5.28 -7.26
CA LEU A 42 3.47 -5.32 -5.79
C LEU A 42 3.18 -3.93 -5.19
N ARG A 43 2.79 -2.92 -5.97
CA ARG A 43 2.59 -1.56 -5.44
C ARG A 43 1.13 -1.34 -5.06
N LEU A 44 0.88 -1.14 -3.78
CA LEU A 44 -0.44 -0.76 -3.28
C LEU A 44 -0.57 0.76 -3.15
N ARG A 45 -1.76 1.28 -3.44
CA ARG A 45 -2.14 2.67 -3.19
C ARG A 45 -3.56 2.73 -2.61
N ILE A 46 -3.75 3.53 -1.57
CA ILE A 46 -5.08 3.84 -1.04
C ILE A 46 -5.70 4.88 -1.97
N SER A 47 -6.90 4.58 -2.47
CA SER A 47 -7.67 5.49 -3.32
C SER A 47 -8.76 6.20 -2.52
N CYS A 48 -9.09 7.42 -2.94
CA CYS A 48 -10.28 8.16 -2.50
C CYS A 48 -10.42 8.38 -0.99
N SER A 49 -9.32 8.46 -0.22
CA SER A 49 -9.37 8.66 1.24
C SER A 49 -10.06 9.97 1.65
N ALA A 50 -9.96 11.03 0.84
CA ALA A 50 -10.57 12.32 1.14
C ALA A 50 -12.08 12.41 0.84
N VAL A 51 -12.63 11.49 0.04
CA VAL A 51 -14.01 11.60 -0.45
C VAL A 51 -15.02 11.50 0.69
N GLN A 52 -14.77 10.57 1.62
CA GLN A 52 -15.66 10.37 2.77
C GLN A 52 -15.65 11.58 3.72
N ASP A 53 -14.51 12.27 3.83
CA ASP A 53 -14.37 13.48 4.64
C ASP A 53 -15.20 14.63 4.12
N VAL A 54 -15.30 14.77 2.80
CA VAL A 54 -16.12 15.81 2.17
C VAL A 54 -17.62 15.47 2.26
N ILE A 55 -17.99 14.21 1.99
CA ILE A 55 -19.40 13.80 1.94
C ILE A 55 -20.04 13.78 3.33
N LEU A 56 -19.31 13.31 4.34
CA LEU A 56 -19.80 13.26 5.73
C LEU A 56 -19.46 14.52 6.53
N PHE A 57 -19.01 15.58 5.88
CA PHE A 57 -18.73 16.83 6.57
C PHE A 57 -20.04 17.43 7.09
N ASP A 58 -20.13 17.60 8.41
CA ASP A 58 -21.27 18.22 9.07
C ASP A 58 -20.87 19.57 9.65
N CYS A 59 -21.42 20.64 9.08
CA CYS A 59 -21.18 22.02 9.51
C CYS A 59 -21.78 22.33 10.91
N SER A 60 -22.66 21.48 11.44
CA SER A 60 -23.31 21.69 12.73
C SER A 60 -22.45 21.24 13.93
N VAL A 61 -21.41 20.44 13.69
CA VAL A 61 -20.52 19.92 14.73
C VAL A 61 -19.52 21.00 15.16
N THR A 62 -19.51 21.33 16.45
CA THR A 62 -18.68 22.40 17.04
C THR A 62 -17.18 22.21 16.84
N ASN A 63 -16.72 20.95 16.76
CA ASN A 63 -15.34 20.63 16.42
C ASN A 63 -15.23 19.28 15.69
N PRO A 64 -15.16 19.26 14.35
CA PRO A 64 -15.12 18.02 13.56
C PRO A 64 -13.84 17.20 13.80
N LEU A 65 -12.77 17.81 14.33
CA LEU A 65 -11.49 17.14 14.59
C LEU A 65 -11.56 16.19 15.80
N THR A 66 -12.56 16.34 16.67
CA THR A 66 -12.70 15.51 17.89
C THR A 66 -12.98 14.04 17.59
N LEU A 67 -13.63 13.73 16.47
CA LEU A 67 -13.94 12.36 16.07
C LEU A 67 -12.78 11.67 15.31
N ILE A 68 -11.75 12.40 14.91
CA ILE A 68 -10.64 11.82 14.12
C ILE A 68 -9.97 10.63 14.82
N PRO A 69 -9.64 10.68 16.12
CA PRO A 69 -9.04 9.53 16.81
C PRO A 69 -9.92 8.27 16.75
N HIS A 70 -11.25 8.43 16.78
CA HIS A 70 -12.18 7.31 16.61
C HIS A 70 -12.08 6.71 15.20
N TYR A 71 -12.09 7.55 14.16
CA TYR A 71 -11.92 7.10 12.78
C TYR A 71 -10.55 6.43 12.54
N GLN A 72 -9.48 6.90 13.20
CA GLN A 72 -8.18 6.26 13.14
C GLN A 72 -8.19 4.84 13.74
N GLN A 73 -8.95 4.60 14.81
CA GLN A 73 -9.14 3.25 15.37
C GLN A 73 -9.96 2.34 14.43
N GLU A 74 -10.95 2.92 13.73
CA GLU A 74 -11.71 2.20 12.71
C GLU A 74 -10.83 1.79 11.53
N ASP A 75 -9.94 2.68 11.06
CA ASP A 75 -8.97 2.38 10.00
C ASP A 75 -8.09 1.16 10.36
N LEU A 76 -7.58 1.11 11.60
CA LEU A 76 -6.76 -0.01 12.08
C LEU A 76 -7.56 -1.31 12.14
N THR A 77 -8.82 -1.23 12.57
CA THR A 77 -9.71 -2.39 12.60
C THR A 77 -10.03 -2.88 11.18
N ALA A 78 -10.24 -1.96 10.25
CA ALA A 78 -10.48 -2.24 8.85
C ALA A 78 -9.24 -2.85 8.17
N LEU A 79 -8.03 -2.41 8.55
CA LEU A 79 -6.77 -3.04 8.14
C LEU A 79 -6.70 -4.50 8.59
N GLY A 80 -7.01 -4.81 9.85
CA GLY A 80 -7.03 -6.18 10.36
C GLY A 80 -7.99 -7.08 9.57
N LYS A 81 -9.19 -6.56 9.28
CA LYS A 81 -10.20 -7.23 8.44
C LYS A 81 -9.71 -7.46 7.01
N LEU A 82 -9.05 -6.49 6.40
CA LEU A 82 -8.49 -6.62 5.05
C LEU A 82 -7.42 -7.71 5.00
N ILE A 83 -6.50 -7.74 5.97
CA ILE A 83 -5.43 -8.74 6.03
C ILE A 83 -6.02 -10.14 6.20
N LEU A 84 -7.05 -10.30 7.05
CA LEU A 84 -7.76 -11.56 7.21
C LEU A 84 -8.45 -12.01 5.92
N ALA A 85 -9.13 -11.08 5.22
CA ALA A 85 -9.75 -11.37 3.93
C ALA A 85 -8.73 -11.83 2.88
N LEU A 86 -7.55 -11.19 2.84
CA LEU A 86 -6.45 -11.56 1.94
C LEU A 86 -5.88 -12.94 2.30
N ALA A 87 -5.63 -13.20 3.58
CA ALA A 87 -5.10 -14.47 4.05
C ALA A 87 -6.02 -15.65 3.71
N CYS A 88 -7.33 -15.50 3.94
CA CYS A 88 -8.34 -16.49 3.64
C CYS A 88 -8.78 -16.50 2.15
N ARG A 89 -8.37 -15.49 1.37
CA ARG A 89 -8.83 -15.22 -0.02
C ARG A 89 -10.37 -15.22 -0.12
N SER A 90 -11.04 -14.65 0.87
CA SER A 90 -12.50 -14.61 0.95
C SER A 90 -12.97 -13.39 1.72
N LEU A 91 -13.93 -12.65 1.16
CA LEU A 91 -14.55 -11.49 1.82
C LEU A 91 -15.54 -11.91 2.91
N ILE A 92 -16.07 -13.14 2.84
CA ILE A 92 -17.01 -13.69 3.82
C ILE A 92 -16.28 -14.02 5.15
N ALA A 93 -14.96 -14.25 5.08
CA ALA A 93 -14.11 -14.51 6.25
C ALA A 93 -14.10 -13.37 7.29
N VAL A 94 -14.51 -12.17 6.88
CA VAL A 94 -14.54 -10.97 7.73
C VAL A 94 -15.86 -10.85 8.51
N GLN A 95 -16.89 -11.61 8.14
CA GLN A 95 -18.18 -11.58 8.83
C GLN A 95 -18.04 -12.11 10.27
N ARG A 96 -18.82 -11.55 11.20
CA ARG A 96 -18.72 -11.86 12.63
C ARG A 96 -18.86 -13.36 12.92
N ASP A 97 -19.74 -14.04 12.19
CA ASP A 97 -20.01 -15.47 12.38
C ASP A 97 -18.85 -16.36 11.95
N ASN A 98 -18.07 -15.92 10.95
CA ASN A 98 -16.96 -16.67 10.38
C ASN A 98 -15.58 -16.19 10.87
N LEU A 99 -15.54 -15.20 11.76
CA LEU A 99 -14.29 -14.59 12.18
C LEU A 99 -13.39 -15.59 12.91
N GLN A 100 -13.94 -16.34 13.86
CA GLN A 100 -13.17 -17.29 14.66
C GLN A 100 -12.62 -18.44 13.80
N THR A 101 -13.43 -19.00 12.90
CA THR A 101 -13.00 -20.07 12.00
C THR A 101 -11.92 -19.60 11.02
N SER A 102 -12.01 -18.35 10.56
CA SER A 102 -11.01 -17.73 9.69
C SER A 102 -9.68 -17.49 10.42
N LEU A 103 -9.71 -17.10 11.69
CA LEU A 103 -8.52 -16.98 12.54
C LEU A 103 -7.86 -18.33 12.82
N ASP A 104 -8.65 -19.38 13.03
CA ASP A 104 -8.15 -20.74 13.23
C ASP A 104 -7.50 -21.27 11.94
N LEU A 105 -8.10 -20.98 10.78
CA LEU A 105 -7.52 -21.29 9.47
C LEU A 105 -6.19 -20.57 9.25
N MET A 106 -6.14 -19.26 9.55
CA MET A 106 -4.91 -18.47 9.45
C MET A 106 -3.79 -19.03 10.34
N SER A 107 -4.14 -19.47 11.55
CA SER A 107 -3.19 -20.06 12.50
C SER A 107 -2.57 -21.36 12.01
N ARG A 108 -3.23 -22.07 11.09
CA ARG A 108 -2.71 -23.32 10.48
C ARG A 108 -1.87 -23.07 9.23
N THR A 109 -2.10 -21.97 8.53
CA THR A 109 -1.47 -21.71 7.22
C THR A 109 -0.32 -20.70 7.27
N TYR A 110 -0.34 -19.77 8.21
CA TYR A 110 0.62 -18.67 8.28
C TYR A 110 1.35 -18.63 9.62
N SER A 111 2.41 -17.83 9.68
CA SER A 111 3.16 -17.61 10.92
C SER A 111 2.31 -17.06 12.07
N SER A 112 2.74 -17.34 13.29
CA SER A 112 2.17 -16.75 14.51
C SER A 112 2.23 -15.23 14.51
N ASP A 113 3.24 -14.63 13.86
CA ASP A 113 3.40 -13.18 13.77
C ASP A 113 2.24 -12.53 13.02
N LEU A 114 1.87 -13.11 11.86
CA LEU A 114 0.76 -12.58 11.05
C LEU A 114 -0.57 -12.71 11.81
N ARG A 115 -0.78 -13.84 12.48
CA ARG A 115 -1.94 -14.05 13.34
C ARG A 115 -1.98 -13.03 14.49
N ASN A 116 -0.88 -12.83 15.19
CA ASN A 116 -0.79 -11.91 16.32
C ASN A 116 -1.07 -10.47 15.87
N LEU A 117 -0.57 -10.07 14.70
CA LEU A 117 -0.87 -8.77 14.10
C LEU A 117 -2.36 -8.59 13.81
N VAL A 118 -3.02 -9.60 13.22
CA VAL A 118 -4.46 -9.52 12.94
C VAL A 118 -5.28 -9.49 14.23
N ILE A 119 -4.95 -10.32 15.23
CA ILE A 119 -5.62 -10.31 16.53
C ILE A 119 -5.46 -8.95 17.22
N TYR A 120 -4.26 -8.37 17.16
CA TYR A 120 -3.98 -7.03 17.68
C TYR A 120 -4.86 -5.97 17.01
N LEU A 121 -4.92 -5.98 15.67
CA LEU A 121 -5.73 -5.04 14.90
C LEU A 121 -7.24 -5.23 15.10
N LEU A 122 -7.71 -6.43 15.47
CA LEU A 122 -9.13 -6.68 15.73
C LEU A 122 -9.53 -6.47 17.21
N SER A 123 -8.57 -6.28 18.11
CA SER A 123 -8.83 -6.04 19.53
C SER A 123 -9.34 -4.63 19.78
N ASN A 124 -10.54 -4.50 20.35
CA ASN A 124 -11.15 -3.21 20.71
C ASN A 124 -10.78 -2.71 22.13
N LYS A 125 -9.86 -3.40 22.83
CA LYS A 125 -9.62 -3.15 24.27
C LYS A 125 -8.57 -2.07 24.56
N GLN A 126 -7.74 -1.72 23.59
CA GLN A 126 -6.68 -0.71 23.75
C GLN A 126 -6.70 0.29 22.60
N VAL A 127 -6.32 1.53 22.89
CA VAL A 127 -6.05 2.54 21.87
C VAL A 127 -4.81 2.07 21.11
N ARG A 128 -4.98 1.75 19.83
CA ARG A 128 -3.91 1.21 18.98
C ARG A 128 -3.26 2.34 18.20
N SER A 129 -1.95 2.25 17.99
CA SER A 129 -1.20 3.13 17.09
C SER A 129 -0.52 2.34 15.97
N VAL A 130 -0.38 2.96 14.80
CA VAL A 130 0.39 2.37 13.68
C VAL A 130 1.85 2.10 14.09
N VAL A 131 2.41 2.92 14.99
CA VAL A 131 3.80 2.79 15.47
C VAL A 131 4.00 1.49 16.26
N GLU A 132 2.96 1.04 16.98
CA GLU A 132 3.01 -0.21 17.76
C GLU A 132 3.00 -1.46 16.88
N LEU A 133 2.68 -1.33 15.59
CA LEU A 133 2.78 -2.42 14.61
C LEU A 133 4.21 -2.62 14.13
N MET A 134 5.10 -1.63 14.30
CA MET A 134 6.47 -1.69 13.80
C MET A 134 7.28 -2.87 14.38
N PRO A 135 7.25 -3.15 15.69
CA PRO A 135 7.94 -4.32 16.25
C PRO A 135 7.39 -5.65 15.74
N MET A 136 6.08 -5.74 15.46
CA MET A 136 5.44 -6.96 14.93
C MET A 136 5.87 -7.24 13.49
N ILE A 137 6.12 -6.19 12.70
CA ILE A 137 6.70 -6.32 11.34
C ILE A 137 8.19 -6.68 11.44
N GLY A 138 8.94 -5.97 12.29
CA GLY A 138 10.31 -6.28 12.66
C GLY A 138 11.28 -6.34 11.47
N ALA A 139 12.06 -7.42 11.38
CA ALA A 139 13.10 -7.60 10.36
C ALA A 139 12.58 -7.64 8.91
N ARG A 140 11.27 -7.81 8.71
CA ARG A 140 10.63 -7.82 7.37
C ARG A 140 10.77 -6.47 6.65
N TYR A 141 10.98 -5.38 7.39
CA TYR A 141 11.33 -4.08 6.80
C TYR A 141 12.61 -4.15 5.97
N TYR A 142 13.63 -4.90 6.39
CA TYR A 142 14.87 -5.03 5.64
C TYR A 142 14.65 -5.74 4.29
N SER A 143 13.86 -6.81 4.28
CA SER A 143 13.52 -7.51 3.03
C SER A 143 12.70 -6.64 2.07
N GLN A 144 11.76 -5.85 2.59
CA GLN A 144 11.00 -4.93 1.75
C GLN A 144 11.86 -3.77 1.23
N LEU A 145 12.77 -3.25 2.06
CA LEU A 145 13.72 -2.19 1.66
C LEU A 145 14.64 -2.67 0.54
N ASP A 146 15.22 -3.86 0.69
CA ASP A 146 16.06 -4.51 -0.32
C ASP A 146 15.30 -4.71 -1.64
N THR A 147 14.05 -5.17 -1.57
CA THR A 147 13.18 -5.33 -2.76
C THR A 147 12.97 -3.99 -3.49
N VAL A 148 12.79 -2.89 -2.75
CA VAL A 148 12.62 -1.55 -3.32
C VAL A 148 13.93 -1.05 -3.94
N GLN A 149 15.07 -1.26 -3.28
CA GLN A 149 16.38 -0.88 -3.79
C GLN A 149 16.72 -1.64 -5.08
N TYR A 150 16.53 -2.96 -5.09
CA TYR A 150 16.72 -3.79 -6.27
C TYR A 150 15.83 -3.34 -7.44
N HIS A 151 14.57 -2.98 -7.18
CA HIS A 151 13.69 -2.43 -8.21
C HIS A 151 14.20 -1.10 -8.76
N ASN A 152 14.72 -0.21 -7.90
CA ASN A 152 15.31 1.05 -8.33
C ASN A 152 16.54 0.82 -9.21
N ASP A 153 17.41 -0.15 -8.89
CA ASP A 153 18.58 -0.48 -9.71
C ASP A 153 18.18 -0.95 -11.11
N ILE A 154 17.11 -1.75 -11.21
CA ILE A 154 16.54 -2.14 -12.50
C ILE A 154 16.05 -0.91 -13.27
N LEU A 155 15.29 -0.03 -12.63
CA LEU A 155 14.80 1.20 -13.27
C LEU A 155 15.95 2.11 -13.71
N HIS A 156 17.01 2.20 -12.93
CA HIS A 156 18.22 2.95 -13.29
C HIS A 156 18.91 2.37 -14.52
N SER A 157 19.03 1.04 -14.61
CA SER A 157 19.60 0.37 -15.78
C SER A 157 18.77 0.60 -17.05
N GLU A 158 17.45 0.47 -16.96
CA GLU A 158 16.56 0.73 -18.10
C GLU A 158 16.55 2.21 -18.51
N LEU A 159 16.55 3.13 -17.54
CA LEU A 159 16.63 4.56 -17.80
C LEU A 159 17.94 4.95 -18.50
N ALA A 160 19.07 4.31 -18.14
CA ALA A 160 20.35 4.56 -18.80
C ALA A 160 20.31 4.15 -20.28
N LYS A 161 19.71 3.00 -20.60
CA LYS A 161 19.50 2.54 -21.98
C LYS A 161 18.60 3.50 -22.76
N GLU A 162 17.47 3.91 -22.19
CA GLU A 162 16.54 4.82 -22.85
C GLU A 162 17.15 6.22 -23.09
N MET A 163 17.98 6.69 -22.17
CA MET A 163 18.74 7.92 -22.36
C MET A 163 19.68 7.82 -23.57
N GLU A 164 20.40 6.70 -23.71
CA GLU A 164 21.30 6.46 -24.84
C GLU A 164 20.53 6.32 -26.15
N ASN A 165 19.43 5.56 -26.17
CA ASN A 165 18.51 5.46 -27.30
C ASN A 165 18.04 6.85 -27.76
N GLY A 166 17.68 7.73 -26.81
CA GLY A 166 17.31 9.11 -27.12
C GLY A 166 18.45 9.94 -27.72
N ARG A 167 19.70 9.74 -27.28
CA ARG A 167 20.88 10.42 -27.86
C ARG A 167 21.16 9.94 -29.27
N LEU A 168 21.14 8.62 -29.49
CA LEU A 168 21.33 8.00 -30.79
C LEU A 168 20.23 8.45 -31.77
N CYS A 169 18.97 8.43 -31.35
CA CYS A 169 17.85 8.92 -32.16
C CYS A 169 18.06 10.37 -32.61
N ARG A 170 18.42 11.28 -31.69
CA ARG A 170 18.72 12.69 -32.05
C ARG A 170 19.89 12.81 -33.02
N LEU A 171 20.93 11.99 -32.88
CA LEU A 171 22.08 12.00 -33.78
C LEU A 171 21.71 11.49 -35.17
N MET A 172 20.97 10.37 -35.24
CA MET A 172 20.47 9.80 -36.50
C MET A 172 19.58 10.79 -37.24
N VAL A 173 18.66 11.46 -36.54
CA VAL A 173 17.81 12.50 -37.15
C VAL A 173 18.67 13.65 -37.68
N LYS A 174 19.64 14.14 -36.92
CA LYS A 174 20.56 15.20 -37.40
C LYS A 174 21.34 14.75 -38.64
N LEU A 175 21.86 13.52 -38.64
CA LEU A 175 22.59 12.98 -39.78
C LEU A 175 21.68 12.86 -41.01
N ALA A 176 20.48 12.31 -40.85
CA ALA A 176 19.47 12.19 -41.91
C ALA A 176 19.00 13.55 -42.45
N THR A 177 19.04 14.63 -41.64
CA THR A 177 18.74 15.98 -42.15
C THR A 177 19.88 16.59 -42.97
N ILE A 178 21.11 16.09 -42.83
CA ILE A 178 22.28 16.57 -43.58
C ILE A 178 22.48 15.71 -44.83
N ASN A 179 22.37 14.39 -44.67
CA ASN A 179 22.54 13.44 -45.75
C ASN A 179 21.42 13.65 -46.80
N GLU A 180 21.78 13.44 -48.07
CA GLU A 180 20.89 13.65 -49.22
C GLU A 180 20.33 15.08 -49.39
N ARG A 181 20.86 16.10 -48.70
CA ARG A 181 20.46 17.49 -48.96
C ARG A 181 20.95 17.95 -50.33
N PRO A 182 20.05 18.27 -51.28
CA PRO A 182 20.42 18.62 -52.65
C PRO A 182 21.21 19.92 -52.74
N GLU A 183 21.09 20.81 -51.74
CA GLU A 183 21.76 22.11 -51.69
C GLU A 183 23.27 22.02 -51.36
N LEU A 184 23.74 20.89 -50.82
CA LEU A 184 25.14 20.67 -50.41
C LEU A 184 25.91 19.76 -51.40
N ASN A 185 25.25 19.24 -52.43
CA ASN A 185 25.85 18.43 -53.49
C ASN A 185 26.45 19.32 -54.60
N MET A 186 27.43 20.16 -54.23
CA MET A 186 28.29 20.87 -55.19
C MET A 186 29.61 20.13 -55.39
#